data_AF-A0A9E5FQR9-F1
#
_entry.id   AF-A0A9E5FQR9-F1
#
_cell.length_a   1.000
_cell.length_b   1.000
_cell.length_c   1.000
_cell.angle_alpha   90.00
_cell.angle_beta   90.00
_cell.angle_gamma   90.00
#
_symmetry.space_group_name_H-M   'P 1'
#
loop_
_entity.id
_entity.type
_entity.pdbx_description
1 polymer ?
#
loop_
_entity_poly.entity_id
_entity_poly.type
_entity_poly.pdbx_seq_one_letter_code
_entity_poly.pdbx_strand_id
1 'polypeptide(L)'
;MSDLQRIKQYALSNTDIEKILGKTKIFTYPELDDFANWEDAFDDDGRAVFLFLTEDNTTGHWIGLIRNDTTIEYFDPYGEPPEGDKKWLSKQKLRRLDQDQPLLTRFLRSTGMKVYYNQHAFQQDRNDINTCGRWVVARLLLRKKTLRQFYNFIQNSGMKGDDFVSLLTFKILGK
;
A
#
# COMPACT_ATOMS: atom_id res chain seq x y z
N MET A 1 -3.03 27.77 -2.19
CA MET A 1 -2.56 26.38 -2.02
C MET A 1 -1.83 26.00 -3.30
N SER A 2 -0.60 25.47 -3.24
CA SER A 2 0.14 25.11 -4.47
C SER A 2 -0.48 23.88 -5.15
N ASP A 3 -0.28 23.70 -6.45
CA ASP A 3 -0.77 22.53 -7.18
C ASP A 3 -0.24 21.22 -6.57
N LEU A 4 1.03 21.20 -6.17
CA LEU A 4 1.64 20.06 -5.49
C LEU A 4 0.96 19.73 -4.15
N GLN A 5 0.50 20.73 -3.42
CA GLN A 5 -0.23 20.51 -2.16
C GLN A 5 -1.62 19.91 -2.43
N ARG A 6 -2.31 20.35 -3.49
CA ARG A 6 -3.60 19.75 -3.90
C ARG A 6 -3.43 18.28 -4.31
N ILE A 7 -2.37 17.96 -5.06
CA ILE A 7 -2.05 16.58 -5.48
C ILE A 7 -1.84 15.69 -4.24
N LYS A 8 -1.12 16.18 -3.22
CA LYS A 8 -0.87 15.43 -1.98
C LYS A 8 -2.11 15.20 -1.11
N GLN A 9 -3.12 16.06 -1.22
CA GLN A 9 -4.39 15.90 -0.50
C GLN A 9 -5.37 14.96 -1.22
N TYR A 10 -5.17 14.72 -2.50
CA TYR A 10 -5.97 13.77 -3.26
C TYR A 10 -5.56 12.32 -2.93
N ALA A 11 -6.44 11.63 -2.19
CA ALA A 11 -6.33 10.20 -1.94
C ALA A 11 -6.65 9.42 -3.22
N LEU A 12 -5.80 8.44 -3.58
CA LEU A 12 -6.08 7.58 -4.73
C LEU A 12 -7.25 6.63 -4.44
N SER A 13 -8.17 6.51 -5.39
CA SER A 13 -9.17 5.44 -5.43
C SER A 13 -8.59 4.14 -5.99
N ASN A 14 -9.34 3.04 -5.89
CA ASN A 14 -9.01 1.79 -6.59
C ASN A 14 -8.89 2.01 -8.12
N THR A 15 -9.79 2.82 -8.71
CA THR A 15 -9.76 3.14 -10.14
C THR A 15 -8.51 3.92 -10.56
N ASP A 16 -7.98 4.79 -9.69
CA ASP A 16 -6.71 5.47 -9.93
C ASP A 16 -5.53 4.50 -9.85
N ILE A 17 -5.55 3.57 -8.89
CA ILE A 17 -4.52 2.52 -8.74
C ILE A 17 -4.54 1.58 -9.96
N GLU A 18 -5.71 1.12 -10.39
CA GLU A 18 -5.91 0.31 -11.60
C GLU A 18 -5.39 1.05 -12.84
N LYS A 19 -5.69 2.34 -12.98
CA LYS A 19 -5.19 3.15 -14.11
C LYS A 19 -3.66 3.23 -14.13
N ILE A 20 -3.00 3.25 -12.97
CA ILE A 20 -1.54 3.30 -12.89
C ILE A 20 -0.89 1.93 -13.11
N LEU A 21 -1.42 0.88 -12.48
CA LEU A 21 -0.78 -0.44 -12.43
C LEU A 21 -1.28 -1.41 -13.49
N GLY A 22 -2.41 -1.12 -14.13
CA GLY A 22 -3.10 -2.00 -15.06
C GLY A 22 -3.90 -3.07 -14.32
N LYS A 23 -3.76 -4.33 -14.72
CA LYS A 23 -4.51 -5.50 -14.22
C LYS A 23 -4.14 -5.93 -12.79
N THR A 24 -3.65 -5.03 -11.94
CA THR A 24 -3.33 -5.38 -10.55
C THR A 24 -4.60 -5.61 -9.76
N LYS A 25 -4.61 -6.68 -8.99
CA LYS A 25 -5.74 -7.04 -8.13
C LYS A 25 -5.72 -6.18 -6.87
N ILE A 26 -6.90 -5.68 -6.51
CA ILE A 26 -7.13 -4.83 -5.35
C ILE A 26 -8.17 -5.51 -4.48
N PHE A 27 -7.88 -5.65 -3.19
CA PHE A 27 -8.79 -6.25 -2.21
C PHE A 27 -8.90 -5.35 -0.98
N THR A 28 -9.99 -5.44 -0.26
CA THR A 28 -10.12 -4.93 1.10
C THR A 28 -9.53 -5.93 2.08
N TYR A 29 -9.20 -5.48 3.29
CA TYR A 29 -8.69 -6.37 4.33
C TYR A 29 -9.66 -7.51 4.69
N PRO A 30 -11.00 -7.30 4.80
CA PRO A 30 -11.93 -8.40 5.07
C PRO A 30 -11.93 -9.51 4.00
N GLU A 31 -11.74 -9.16 2.72
CA GLU A 31 -11.68 -10.13 1.61
C GLU A 31 -10.48 -11.10 1.72
N LEU A 32 -9.54 -10.87 2.64
CA LEU A 32 -8.46 -11.82 2.93
C LEU A 32 -8.97 -13.16 3.47
N ASP A 33 -10.16 -13.20 4.08
CA ASP A 33 -10.75 -14.45 4.62
C ASP A 33 -11.38 -15.34 3.51
N ASP A 34 -11.62 -14.76 2.33
CA ASP A 34 -12.29 -15.46 1.21
C ASP A 34 -11.30 -16.21 0.29
N PHE A 35 -10.00 -16.05 0.49
CA PHE A 35 -9.00 -16.72 -0.36
C PHE A 35 -8.89 -18.21 -0.06
N ALA A 36 -9.29 -19.04 -1.04
CA ALA A 36 -8.97 -20.46 -1.05
C ALA A 36 -7.48 -20.71 -1.35
N ASN A 37 -6.91 -19.95 -2.29
CA ASN A 37 -5.49 -20.01 -2.66
C ASN A 37 -4.89 -18.60 -2.62
N TRP A 38 -3.73 -18.46 -1.99
CA TRP A 38 -3.09 -17.16 -1.80
C TRP A 38 -2.52 -16.60 -3.11
N GLU A 39 -2.21 -17.47 -4.08
CA GLU A 39 -1.74 -17.10 -5.41
C GLU A 39 -2.76 -16.23 -6.16
N ASP A 40 -4.05 -16.43 -5.88
CA ASP A 40 -5.14 -15.68 -6.49
C ASP A 40 -5.12 -14.20 -6.11
N ALA A 41 -4.40 -13.81 -5.06
CA ALA A 41 -4.22 -12.41 -4.70
C ALA A 41 -3.26 -11.66 -5.63
N PHE A 42 -2.33 -12.37 -6.28
CA PHE A 42 -1.27 -11.74 -7.06
C PHE A 42 -1.63 -11.65 -8.54
N ASP A 43 -1.17 -10.59 -9.20
CA ASP A 43 -1.15 -10.48 -10.66
C ASP A 43 0.08 -11.17 -11.28
N ASP A 44 0.14 -11.21 -12.61
CA ASP A 44 1.23 -11.85 -13.38
C ASP A 44 2.62 -11.24 -13.07
N ASP A 45 2.64 -10.03 -12.52
CA ASP A 45 3.83 -9.29 -12.14
C ASP A 45 4.23 -9.51 -10.66
N GLY A 46 3.50 -10.36 -9.94
CA GLY A 46 3.70 -10.66 -8.53
C GLY A 46 3.21 -9.54 -7.60
N ARG A 47 2.26 -8.71 -8.03
CA ARG A 47 1.77 -7.55 -7.26
C ARG A 47 0.37 -7.82 -6.71
N ALA A 48 0.12 -7.31 -5.50
CA ALA A 48 -1.22 -7.20 -4.93
C ALA A 48 -1.34 -5.88 -4.17
N VAL A 49 -2.55 -5.32 -4.12
CA VAL A 49 -2.86 -4.11 -3.34
C VAL A 49 -3.99 -4.45 -2.38
N PHE A 50 -3.85 -4.01 -1.13
CA PHE A 50 -4.90 -4.16 -0.13
C PHE A 50 -5.30 -2.83 0.49
N LEU A 51 -6.57 -2.70 0.84
CA LEU A 51 -7.15 -1.58 1.56
C LEU A 51 -7.51 -1.99 3.00
N PHE A 52 -6.78 -1.47 3.97
CA PHE A 52 -7.22 -1.49 5.36
C PHE A 52 -8.32 -0.45 5.56
N LEU A 53 -9.53 -0.87 5.87
CA LEU A 53 -10.67 0.05 6.00
C LEU A 53 -10.51 0.90 7.27
N THR A 54 -10.59 2.22 7.16
CA THR A 54 -10.38 3.11 8.31
C THR A 54 -11.61 3.93 8.67
N GLU A 55 -12.48 4.23 7.71
CA GLU A 55 -13.67 5.05 7.93
C GLU A 55 -14.95 4.28 7.62
N ASP A 56 -15.02 3.72 6.42
CA ASP A 56 -16.12 2.96 5.86
C ASP A 56 -15.57 1.83 4.96
N ASN A 57 -16.44 1.19 4.17
CA ASN A 57 -16.10 0.04 3.34
C ASN A 57 -15.31 0.39 2.06
N THR A 58 -14.98 1.67 1.85
CA THR A 58 -14.30 2.18 0.64
C THR A 58 -13.12 3.09 0.95
N THR A 59 -12.99 3.55 2.19
CA THR A 59 -12.00 4.52 2.63
C THR A 59 -11.06 3.92 3.66
N GLY A 60 -9.76 4.04 3.43
CA GLY A 60 -8.77 3.28 4.16
C GLY A 60 -7.32 3.66 3.94
N HIS A 61 -6.45 2.76 4.38
CA HIS A 61 -5.01 2.82 4.18
C HIS A 61 -4.58 1.76 3.16
N TRP A 62 -3.92 2.23 2.09
CA TRP A 62 -3.40 1.35 1.05
C TRP A 62 -2.08 0.72 1.47
N ILE A 63 -1.95 -0.59 1.27
CA ILE A 63 -0.69 -1.32 1.35
C ILE A 63 -0.45 -2.11 0.06
N GLY A 64 0.80 -2.47 -0.18
CA GLY A 64 1.19 -3.28 -1.35
C GLY A 64 1.92 -4.56 -0.94
N LEU A 65 1.71 -5.63 -1.71
CA LEU A 65 2.56 -6.82 -1.64
C LEU A 65 3.34 -6.99 -2.95
N ILE A 66 4.60 -7.40 -2.83
CA ILE A 66 5.42 -7.85 -3.95
C ILE A 66 5.90 -9.26 -3.65
N ARG A 67 5.49 -10.21 -4.49
CA ARG A 67 5.95 -11.58 -4.48
C ARG A 67 7.09 -11.75 -5.48
N ASN A 68 8.16 -12.38 -5.02
CA ASN A 68 9.18 -13.01 -5.86
C ASN A 68 9.16 -14.53 -5.61
N ASP A 69 10.09 -15.29 -6.18
CA ASP A 69 10.07 -16.77 -6.13
C ASP A 69 10.05 -17.36 -4.71
N THR A 70 10.72 -16.72 -3.74
CA THR A 70 10.90 -17.27 -2.38
C THR A 70 10.44 -16.34 -1.27
N THR A 71 10.03 -15.11 -1.60
CA THR A 71 9.78 -14.07 -0.61
C THR A 71 8.55 -13.23 -0.95
N ILE A 72 7.91 -12.71 0.09
CA ILE A 72 6.90 -11.65 -0.02
C ILE A 72 7.45 -10.41 0.68
N GLU A 73 7.44 -9.29 -0.03
CA GLU A 73 7.60 -7.97 0.56
C GLU A 73 6.21 -7.40 0.86
N TYR A 74 5.93 -7.13 2.13
CA TYR A 74 4.84 -6.29 2.59
C TYR A 74 5.31 -4.84 2.65
N PHE A 75 4.66 -3.97 1.89
CA PHE A 75 4.98 -2.55 1.84
C PHE A 75 3.85 -1.73 2.45
N ASP A 76 4.16 -1.08 3.57
CA ASP A 76 3.31 -0.11 4.24
C ASP A 76 3.95 1.27 4.16
N PRO A 77 3.33 2.28 3.55
CA PRO A 77 3.86 3.64 3.51
C PRO A 77 4.27 4.22 4.89
N TYR A 78 3.68 3.76 5.99
CA TYR A 78 4.03 4.18 7.35
C TYR A 78 5.14 3.35 8.01
N GLY A 79 5.57 2.25 7.38
CA GLY A 79 6.64 1.39 7.92
C GLY A 79 6.19 0.50 9.08
N GLU A 80 4.88 0.32 9.25
CA GLU A 80 4.31 -0.59 10.24
C GLU A 80 4.44 -2.06 9.75
N PRO A 81 4.49 -3.04 10.66
CA PRO A 81 4.39 -4.45 10.28
C PRO A 81 2.94 -4.84 9.90
N PRO A 82 2.69 -6.01 9.28
CA PRO A 82 1.37 -6.44 8.80
C PRO A 82 0.21 -6.41 9.82
N GLU A 83 0.51 -6.61 11.10
CA GLU A 83 -0.44 -6.46 12.22
C GLU A 83 0.07 -5.40 13.20
N GLY A 84 0.72 -4.37 12.66
CA GLY A 84 1.20 -3.22 13.39
C GLY A 84 0.07 -2.54 14.17
N ASP A 85 0.47 -1.60 15.01
CA ASP A 85 -0.44 -1.02 15.96
C ASP A 85 -1.49 -0.19 15.19
N LYS A 86 -2.71 -0.75 15.04
CA LYS A 86 -3.87 -0.11 14.38
C LYS A 86 -4.42 1.02 15.26
N LYS A 87 -3.56 1.86 15.83
CA LYS A 87 -3.89 2.95 16.77
C LYS A 87 -4.89 3.93 16.19
N TRP A 88 -5.02 3.97 14.86
CA TRP A 88 -6.01 4.76 14.14
C TRP A 88 -7.45 4.22 14.25
N LEU A 89 -7.68 2.99 14.77
CA LEU A 89 -9.00 2.40 14.94
C LEU A 89 -9.26 1.90 16.37
N SER A 90 -10.43 2.26 16.90
CA SER A 90 -10.93 1.66 18.12
C SER A 90 -11.32 0.19 17.88
N LYS A 91 -11.30 -0.63 18.93
CA LYS A 91 -11.77 -2.03 18.88
C LYS A 91 -13.19 -2.18 18.33
N GLN A 92 -14.07 -1.21 18.63
CA GLN A 92 -15.44 -1.20 18.11
C GLN A 92 -15.45 -0.96 16.60
N LYS A 93 -14.58 -0.07 16.09
CA LYS A 93 -14.47 0.22 14.65
C LYS A 93 -13.86 -0.96 13.89
N LEU A 94 -12.86 -1.63 14.46
CA LEU A 94 -12.31 -2.87 13.90
C LEU A 94 -13.38 -3.95 13.74
N ARG A 95 -14.20 -4.17 14.77
CA ARG A 95 -15.35 -5.10 14.69
C ARG A 95 -16.39 -4.70 13.65
N ARG A 96 -16.73 -3.41 13.57
CA ARG A 96 -17.72 -2.91 12.62
C ARG A 96 -17.28 -3.08 11.17
N LEU A 97 -15.97 -3.05 10.91
CA LEU A 97 -15.38 -3.17 9.58
C LEU A 97 -14.87 -4.59 9.29
N ASP A 98 -15.14 -5.57 10.18
CA ASP A 98 -14.69 -6.96 10.05
C ASP A 98 -13.16 -7.13 9.95
N GLN A 99 -12.41 -6.33 10.73
CA GLN A 99 -10.94 -6.31 10.76
C GLN A 99 -10.34 -6.59 12.16
N ASP A 100 -11.11 -7.19 13.06
CA ASP A 100 -10.66 -7.53 14.41
C ASP A 100 -9.91 -8.87 14.51
N GLN A 101 -9.76 -9.56 13.37
CA GLN A 101 -8.94 -10.76 13.19
C GLN A 101 -7.62 -10.44 12.47
N PRO A 102 -6.54 -11.20 12.72
CA PRO A 102 -5.24 -11.01 12.06
C PRO A 102 -5.20 -11.64 10.65
N LEU A 103 -6.12 -11.25 9.77
CA LEU A 103 -6.33 -11.87 8.46
C LEU A 103 -5.07 -11.78 7.57
N LEU A 104 -4.39 -10.64 7.56
CA LEU A 104 -3.18 -10.46 6.76
C LEU A 104 -2.03 -11.34 7.24
N THR A 105 -1.83 -11.48 8.56
CA THR A 105 -0.83 -12.44 9.06
C THR A 105 -1.20 -13.88 8.70
N ARG A 106 -2.48 -14.27 8.77
CA ARG A 106 -2.92 -15.61 8.36
C ARG A 106 -2.65 -15.86 6.88
N PHE A 107 -3.03 -14.90 6.03
CA PHE A 107 -2.75 -14.91 4.59
C PHE A 107 -1.25 -15.01 4.30
N LEU A 108 -0.43 -14.16 4.91
CA LEU A 108 1.01 -14.17 4.67
C LEU A 108 1.67 -15.49 5.13
N ARG A 109 1.19 -16.08 6.23
CA ARG A 109 1.67 -17.39 6.70
C ARG A 109 1.25 -18.54 5.80
N SER A 110 0.03 -18.50 5.22
CA SER A 110 -0.45 -19.58 4.35
C SER A 110 0.39 -19.74 3.08
N THR A 111 1.09 -18.68 2.66
CA THR A 111 2.02 -18.73 1.53
C THR A 111 3.24 -19.62 1.77
N GLY A 112 3.61 -19.85 3.03
CA GLY A 112 4.87 -20.53 3.40
C GLY A 112 6.15 -19.76 3.03
N MET A 113 6.04 -18.55 2.48
CA MET A 113 7.17 -17.75 2.01
C MET A 113 7.76 -16.89 3.13
N LYS A 114 9.03 -16.50 2.98
CA LYS A 114 9.64 -15.55 3.90
C LYS A 114 9.09 -14.14 3.65
N VAL A 115 8.53 -13.54 4.68
CA VAL A 115 7.95 -12.20 4.63
C VAL A 115 8.97 -11.17 5.11
N TYR A 116 9.12 -10.09 4.35
CA TYR A 116 9.85 -8.89 4.75
C TYR A 116 8.88 -7.71 4.76
N TYR A 117 9.14 -6.74 5.62
CA TYR A 117 8.41 -5.48 5.63
C TYR A 117 9.38 -4.30 5.69
N ASN A 118 8.96 -3.15 5.18
CA ASN A 118 9.72 -1.92 5.36
C ASN A 118 9.50 -1.38 6.78
N GLN A 119 10.60 -1.05 7.47
CA GLN A 119 10.56 -0.38 8.78
C GLN A 119 10.65 1.14 8.66
N HIS A 120 10.98 1.64 7.46
CA HIS A 120 11.07 3.07 7.20
C HIS A 120 9.68 3.61 6.86
N ALA A 121 9.24 4.63 7.60
CA ALA A 121 8.07 5.44 7.26
C ALA A 121 8.41 6.34 6.06
N PHE A 122 7.88 5.99 4.89
CA PHE A 122 8.08 6.74 3.65
C PHE A 122 7.14 7.94 3.57
N GLN A 123 5.90 7.77 4.02
CA GLN A 123 4.92 8.83 4.12
C GLN A 123 5.08 9.59 5.44
N GLN A 124 4.94 10.92 5.38
CA GLN A 124 4.84 11.74 6.59
C GLN A 124 3.48 11.56 7.26
N ASP A 125 3.49 11.31 8.58
CA ASP A 125 2.28 11.24 9.40
C ASP A 125 1.72 12.65 9.66
N ARG A 126 0.86 13.12 8.74
CA ARG A 126 0.20 14.43 8.79
C ARG A 126 -1.20 14.38 8.20
N ASN A 127 -2.15 15.05 8.84
CA ASN A 127 -3.56 15.12 8.42
C ASN A 127 -3.79 15.75 7.03
N ASP A 128 -2.81 16.46 6.46
CA ASP A 128 -2.90 17.10 5.14
C ASP A 128 -2.21 16.31 4.02
N ILE A 129 -1.81 15.05 4.28
CA ILE A 129 -1.07 14.19 3.36
C ILE A 129 -1.82 12.85 3.19
N ASN A 130 -2.34 12.64 1.99
CA ASN A 130 -3.08 11.43 1.59
C ASN A 130 -2.32 10.65 0.50
N THR A 131 -1.01 10.47 0.69
CA THR A 131 -0.10 9.92 -0.33
C THR A 131 0.11 8.39 -0.22
N CYS A 132 -0.56 7.68 0.70
CA CYS A 132 -0.35 6.24 0.91
C CYS A 132 -0.52 5.43 -0.37
N GLY A 133 -1.61 5.67 -1.10
CA GLY A 133 -1.85 5.05 -2.41
C GLY A 133 -0.75 5.39 -3.42
N ARG A 134 -0.25 6.64 -3.42
CA ARG A 134 0.82 7.09 -4.31
C ARG A 134 2.15 6.39 -3.99
N TRP A 135 2.43 6.15 -2.72
CA TRP A 135 3.58 5.37 -2.26
C TRP A 135 3.50 3.91 -2.68
N VAL A 136 2.34 3.27 -2.46
CA VAL A 136 2.11 1.88 -2.87
C VAL A 136 2.30 1.70 -4.36
N VAL A 137 1.63 2.49 -5.21
CA VAL A 137 1.77 2.35 -6.67
C VAL A 137 3.19 2.66 -7.14
N ALA A 138 3.88 3.64 -6.55
CA ALA A 138 5.27 3.93 -6.87
C ALA A 138 6.19 2.74 -6.54
N ARG A 139 5.99 2.10 -5.38
CA ARG A 139 6.75 0.91 -4.97
C ARG A 139 6.50 -0.25 -5.92
N LEU A 140 5.23 -0.51 -6.30
CA LEU A 140 4.83 -1.60 -7.18
C LEU A 140 5.29 -1.40 -8.64
N LEU A 141 5.28 -0.17 -9.15
CA LEU A 141 5.89 0.17 -10.45
C LEU A 141 7.40 -0.12 -10.47
N LEU A 142 8.07 0.17 -9.35
CA LEU A 142 9.51 -0.01 -9.19
C LEU A 142 9.86 -1.33 -8.47
N ARG A 143 8.99 -2.35 -8.51
CA ARG A 143 9.16 -3.64 -7.81
C ARG A 143 10.50 -4.34 -8.07
N LYS A 144 11.06 -4.15 -9.27
CA LYS A 144 12.38 -4.70 -9.67
C LYS A 144 13.56 -4.09 -8.90
N LYS A 145 13.36 -2.96 -8.21
CA LYS A 145 14.34 -2.39 -7.28
C LYS A 145 14.12 -3.00 -5.90
N THR A 146 15.22 -3.32 -5.21
CA THR A 146 15.15 -3.61 -3.78
C THR A 146 14.63 -2.40 -3.01
N LEU A 147 14.10 -2.60 -1.81
CA LEU A 147 13.62 -1.49 -0.98
C LEU A 147 14.70 -0.41 -0.75
N ARG A 148 15.96 -0.81 -0.55
CA ARG A 148 17.11 0.12 -0.42
C ARG A 148 17.36 0.89 -1.71
N GLN A 149 17.30 0.22 -2.86
CA GLN A 149 17.46 0.89 -4.17
C GLN A 149 16.31 1.85 -4.46
N PHE A 150 15.07 1.48 -4.09
CA PHE A 150 13.90 2.35 -4.19
C PHE A 150 14.05 3.60 -3.31
N TYR A 151 14.44 3.41 -2.04
CA TYR A 151 14.73 4.52 -1.13
C TYR A 151 15.81 5.44 -1.68
N ASN A 152 16.96 4.90 -2.09
CA ASN A 152 18.07 5.69 -2.65
C ASN A 152 17.66 6.42 -3.93
N PHE A 153 16.84 5.79 -4.77
CA PHE A 153 16.35 6.41 -6.01
C PHE A 153 15.53 7.67 -5.71
N ILE A 154 14.71 7.65 -4.67
CA ILE A 154 13.93 8.81 -4.23
C ILE A 154 14.86 9.87 -3.60
N GLN A 155 15.76 9.48 -2.69
CA GLN A 155 16.68 10.43 -2.06
C GLN A 155 17.56 11.15 -3.10
N ASN A 156 18.05 10.42 -4.10
CA ASN A 156 18.89 10.98 -5.17
C ASN A 156 18.12 11.89 -6.14
N SER A 157 16.79 11.92 -6.09
CA SER A 157 16.00 12.85 -6.91
C SER A 157 16.12 14.31 -6.45
N GLY A 158 16.62 14.55 -5.23
CA GLY A 158 16.63 15.87 -4.60
C GLY A 158 15.26 16.36 -4.13
N MET A 159 14.21 15.54 -4.29
CA MET A 159 12.84 15.84 -3.86
C MET A 159 12.52 15.20 -2.51
N LYS A 160 11.59 15.81 -1.77
CA LYS A 160 10.95 15.12 -0.64
C LYS A 160 10.16 13.93 -1.16
N GLY A 161 10.09 12.84 -0.38
CA GLY A 161 9.45 11.59 -0.80
C GLY A 161 8.00 11.77 -1.26
N ASP A 162 7.16 12.44 -0.46
CA ASP A 162 5.76 12.70 -0.81
C ASP A 162 5.61 13.54 -2.08
N ASP A 163 6.52 14.49 -2.31
CA ASP A 163 6.52 15.32 -3.51
C ASP A 163 6.93 14.49 -4.74
N PHE A 164 7.91 13.59 -4.58
CA PHE A 164 8.36 12.68 -5.63
C PHE A 164 7.23 11.75 -6.09
N VAL A 165 6.58 11.02 -5.18
CA VAL A 165 5.51 10.08 -5.55
C VAL A 165 4.28 10.80 -6.09
N SER A 166 4.02 12.02 -5.61
CA SER A 166 2.96 12.89 -6.13
C SER A 166 3.19 13.27 -7.59
N LEU A 167 4.39 13.74 -7.95
CA LEU A 167 4.70 14.06 -9.34
C LEU A 167 4.75 12.82 -10.23
N LEU A 168 5.27 11.70 -9.74
CA LEU A 168 5.32 10.44 -10.48
C LEU A 168 3.92 9.99 -10.91
N THR A 169 2.97 9.99 -9.97
CA THR A 169 1.60 9.55 -10.21
C THR A 169 0.78 10.59 -10.96
N PHE A 170 1.00 11.88 -10.73
CA PHE A 170 0.36 12.96 -11.47
C PHE A 170 0.62 12.88 -12.97
N LYS A 171 1.85 12.51 -13.39
CA LYS A 171 2.19 12.32 -14.82
C LYS A 171 1.33 11.27 -15.52
N ILE A 172 0.74 10.33 -14.77
CA ILE A 172 -0.08 9.24 -15.28
C ILE A 172 -1.57 9.59 -15.16
N LEU A 173 -1.97 10.18 -14.03
CA LEU A 173 -3.38 10.43 -13.72
C LEU A 173 -3.90 11.78 -14.22
N GLY A 174 -3.03 12.80 -14.27
CA GLY A 174 -3.40 14.21 -14.43
C GLY A 174 -4.00 14.83 -13.16
N LYS A 175 -3.89 14.14 -12.01
CA LYS A 175 -4.42 14.54 -10.69
C LYS A 175 -3.64 13.89 -9.54
#